data_AF-A0A5J6WLJ4-F1
#
_entry.id   AF-A0A5J6WLJ4-F1
#
_cell.length_a   1.000
_cell.length_b   1.000
_cell.length_c   1.000
_cell.angle_alpha   90.00
_cell.angle_beta   90.00
_cell.angle_gamma   90.00
#
_symmetry.space_group_name_H-M   'P 1'
#
loop_
_entity.id
_entity.type
_entity.pdbx_description
1 polymer ?
#
loop_
_entity_poly.entity_id
_entity_poly.type
_entity_poly.pdbx_seq_one_letter_code
_entity_poly.pdbx_strand_id
1 'polypeptide(L)'
;MSLSEFSTKHNICTNNIKWDIPLKAIRIIYVVIAALVALSSAFAIWIYYIKEGKDLLNFTISIVGFCIAVLALFIAVRTYTSIDSVNNISKMDGNILDNENYVISVPELVIKFQCDDEKTLEKELFKSIELKLKRESGTAVLFADTLQYMIDLIVFFPAVFNASDIDKGAYRKRMDCILAEVERRSSILHSISKGNSIQITETIKLFKAVISYQSFVSDNKFNVHADLLHVRGPILRNPVTKTIYHNYLGLFYNKKGMFLIGESLGLNGINLLSIDGMKLVSEKINLMSPSSKEDAIMYLKSACEQFERALVSCEDDIMWPGFINYNKARTMLFLCLLTSEENDWLGVMNSSIESRSRLNRMIDEVLTVNNAGQYQVTNTHLRQFFIYQEELARMVKLNILLGIESSTSDVWSSMTYRGSNLQGKKKEELERLFQSIDGFYVVSNYQNDLVFHLIND
;
A
#
# COMPACT_ATOMS: atom_id res chain seq x y z
N MET A 1 35.01 2.64 -46.37
CA MET A 1 34.83 2.20 -44.97
C MET A 1 33.40 2.54 -44.58
N SER A 2 32.41 1.74 -44.99
CA SER A 2 31.99 0.42 -44.49
C SER A 2 31.05 0.50 -43.28
N LEU A 3 29.78 0.23 -43.59
CA LEU A 3 28.56 0.13 -42.79
C LEU A 3 28.56 -1.05 -41.80
N SER A 4 29.60 -1.23 -40.97
CA SER A 4 29.76 -2.48 -40.18
C SER A 4 29.92 -2.36 -38.67
N GLU A 5 29.61 -1.24 -38.01
CA GLU A 5 29.78 -1.13 -36.53
C GLU A 5 28.55 -0.61 -35.76
N PHE A 6 27.34 -0.90 -36.24
CA PHE A 6 26.09 -0.62 -35.49
C PHE A 6 25.27 -1.87 -35.18
N SER A 7 25.94 -3.01 -34.95
CA SER A 7 25.30 -4.28 -34.61
C SER A 7 25.90 -4.87 -33.34
N THR A 8 25.52 -4.32 -32.17
CA THR A 8 25.40 -5.07 -30.91
C THR A 8 24.87 -4.15 -29.80
N LYS A 9 23.54 -4.07 -29.63
CA LYS A 9 22.80 -3.81 -28.36
C LYS A 9 21.33 -3.46 -28.63
N HIS A 10 20.58 -4.38 -29.20
CA HIS A 10 19.11 -4.41 -29.07
C HIS A 10 18.59 -5.84 -29.28
N ASN A 11 18.91 -6.74 -28.34
CA ASN A 11 18.07 -7.92 -28.12
C ASN A 11 16.97 -7.52 -27.13
N ILE A 12 16.00 -6.80 -27.65
CA ILE A 12 14.72 -6.57 -26.99
C ILE A 12 13.98 -7.91 -27.02
N CYS A 13 13.62 -8.40 -25.83
CA CYS A 13 12.74 -9.55 -25.64
C CYS A 13 11.41 -9.30 -26.36
N THR A 14 11.29 -9.79 -27.60
CA THR A 14 10.02 -9.93 -28.32
C THR A 14 9.28 -11.13 -27.75
N ASN A 15 8.65 -10.93 -26.59
CA ASN A 15 7.65 -11.88 -26.10
C ASN A 15 6.39 -11.73 -26.95
N ASN A 16 6.23 -12.69 -27.87
CA ASN A 16 4.98 -12.95 -28.58
C ASN A 16 3.84 -13.09 -27.56
N ILE A 17 2.98 -12.08 -27.50
CA ILE A 17 1.67 -12.16 -26.84
C ILE A 17 0.88 -13.21 -27.64
N LYS A 18 0.69 -14.38 -27.04
CA LYS A 18 -0.08 -15.47 -27.63
C LYS A 18 -1.55 -15.14 -27.44
N TRP A 19 -2.21 -14.79 -28.53
CA TRP A 19 -3.65 -14.55 -28.60
C TRP A 19 -4.38 -15.89 -28.49
N ASP A 20 -4.79 -16.29 -27.29
CA ASP A 20 -5.66 -17.46 -27.10
C ASP A 20 -7.13 -17.07 -27.37
N ILE A 21 -7.40 -16.71 -28.63
CA ILE A 21 -8.73 -16.88 -29.21
C ILE A 21 -8.84 -18.37 -29.56
N PRO A 22 -9.97 -19.07 -29.37
CA PRO A 22 -10.08 -20.48 -29.77
C PRO A 22 -9.77 -20.63 -31.27
N LEU A 23 -8.51 -20.97 -31.58
CA LEU A 23 -7.92 -21.07 -32.91
C LEU A 23 -8.73 -21.97 -33.84
N LYS A 24 -9.55 -22.87 -33.28
CA LYS A 24 -10.46 -23.76 -34.00
C LYS A 24 -11.56 -23.00 -34.75
N ALA A 25 -12.22 -22.01 -34.15
CA ALA A 25 -13.32 -21.29 -34.79
C ALA A 25 -12.83 -20.40 -35.93
N ILE A 26 -11.72 -19.70 -35.73
CA ILE A 26 -11.08 -18.88 -36.76
C ILE A 26 -10.54 -19.74 -37.91
N ARG A 27 -9.93 -20.91 -37.62
CA ARG A 27 -9.53 -21.87 -38.67
C ARG A 27 -10.71 -22.35 -39.50
N ILE A 28 -11.84 -22.65 -38.88
CA ILE A 28 -13.04 -23.10 -39.59
C ILE A 28 -13.51 -22.03 -40.57
N ILE A 29 -13.54 -20.76 -40.15
CA ILE A 29 -13.90 -19.64 -41.04
C ILE A 29 -12.95 -19.53 -42.23
N TYR A 30 -11.63 -19.61 -42.01
CA TYR A 30 -10.65 -19.57 -43.10
C TYR A 30 -10.78 -20.76 -44.06
N VAL A 31 -11.04 -21.97 -43.52
CA VAL A 31 -11.26 -23.17 -44.32
C VAL A 31 -12.53 -23.05 -45.16
N VAL A 32 -13.62 -22.51 -44.59
CA VAL A 32 -14.89 -22.29 -45.30
C VAL A 32 -14.71 -21.25 -46.41
N ILE A 33 -14.01 -20.14 -46.15
CA ILE A 33 -13.71 -19.12 -47.18
C ILE A 33 -12.88 -19.72 -48.31
N ALA A 34 -11.82 -20.46 -47.98
CA ALA A 34 -10.97 -21.11 -48.97
C ALA A 34 -11.75 -22.14 -49.82
N ALA A 35 -12.63 -22.93 -49.19
CA ALA A 35 -13.48 -23.89 -49.87
C ALA A 35 -14.45 -23.20 -50.83
N LEU A 36 -15.07 -22.09 -50.43
CA LEU A 36 -15.99 -21.32 -51.27
C LEU A 36 -15.28 -20.67 -52.47
N VAL A 37 -14.07 -20.14 -52.28
CA VAL A 37 -13.26 -19.59 -53.38
C VAL A 37 -12.89 -20.71 -54.37
N ALA A 38 -12.47 -21.87 -53.88
CA ALA A 38 -12.14 -23.02 -54.73
C ALA A 38 -13.35 -23.52 -55.53
N LEU A 39 -14.52 -23.62 -54.90
CA LEU A 39 -15.78 -23.98 -55.54
C LEU A 39 -16.18 -22.96 -56.62
N SER A 40 -16.05 -21.66 -56.31
CA SER A 40 -16.32 -20.58 -57.26
C SER A 40 -15.38 -20.62 -58.47
N SER A 41 -14.09 -20.90 -58.27
CA SER A 41 -13.12 -21.06 -59.36
C SER A 41 -13.41 -22.29 -60.22
N ALA A 42 -13.79 -23.42 -59.59
CA ALA A 42 -14.16 -24.64 -60.32
C ALA A 42 -15.41 -24.43 -61.20
N PHE A 43 -16.45 -23.76 -60.67
CA PHE A 43 -17.64 -23.39 -61.45
C PHE A 43 -17.31 -22.43 -62.60
N ALA A 44 -16.35 -21.52 -62.40
CA ALA A 44 -15.93 -20.58 -63.45
C ALA A 44 -15.30 -21.28 -64.64
N ILE A 45 -14.40 -22.22 -64.37
CA ILE A 45 -13.74 -23.03 -65.41
C ILE A 45 -14.78 -23.89 -66.15
N TRP A 46 -15.74 -24.46 -65.41
CA TRP A 46 -16.77 -25.31 -66.01
C TRP A 46 -17.71 -24.54 -66.94
N ILE A 47 -18.19 -23.36 -66.53
CA ILE A 47 -19.07 -22.51 -67.35
C ILE A 47 -18.33 -21.96 -68.58
N TYR A 48 -17.04 -21.63 -68.45
CA TYR A 48 -16.22 -21.20 -69.58
C TYR A 48 -16.16 -22.27 -70.70
N TYR A 49 -16.13 -23.56 -70.33
CA TYR A 49 -16.12 -24.66 -71.29
C TYR A 49 -17.46 -24.89 -72.01
N ILE A 50 -18.59 -24.43 -71.45
CA ILE A 50 -19.94 -24.66 -71.99
C ILE A 50 -20.31 -23.69 -73.14
N LYS A 51 -19.49 -22.68 -73.43
CA LYS A 51 -19.65 -21.74 -74.58
C LYS A 51 -21.00 -20.99 -74.64
N GLU A 52 -21.69 -20.78 -73.53
CA GLU A 52 -22.87 -19.90 -73.45
C GLU A 52 -22.44 -18.48 -73.03
N GLY A 53 -22.12 -17.64 -74.02
CA GLY A 53 -21.53 -16.31 -73.79
C GLY A 53 -22.42 -15.32 -73.02
N LYS A 54 -23.73 -15.57 -72.88
CA LYS A 54 -24.67 -14.70 -72.14
C LYS A 54 -24.62 -14.94 -70.62
N ASP A 55 -24.27 -16.16 -70.20
CA ASP A 55 -24.16 -16.52 -68.79
C ASP A 55 -22.81 -16.15 -68.17
N LEU A 56 -21.78 -15.96 -69.00
CA LEU A 56 -20.44 -15.58 -68.53
C LEU A 56 -20.42 -14.21 -67.83
N LEU A 57 -21.21 -13.23 -68.30
CA LEU A 57 -21.25 -11.88 -67.74
C LEU A 57 -21.99 -11.85 -66.40
N ASN A 58 -23.16 -12.49 -66.32
CA ASN A 58 -23.91 -12.66 -65.06
C ASN A 58 -23.09 -13.43 -64.02
N PHE A 59 -22.37 -14.46 -64.46
CA PHE A 59 -21.50 -15.25 -63.62
C PHE A 59 -20.29 -14.44 -63.11
N THR A 60 -19.66 -13.64 -63.98
CA THR A 60 -18.55 -12.75 -63.59
C THR A 60 -19.00 -11.71 -62.57
N ILE A 61 -20.16 -11.08 -62.79
CA ILE A 61 -20.76 -10.14 -61.82
C ILE A 61 -21.03 -10.85 -60.48
N SER A 62 -21.53 -12.09 -60.52
CA SER A 62 -21.81 -12.88 -59.31
C SER A 62 -20.54 -13.24 -58.55
N ILE A 63 -19.47 -13.64 -59.24
CA ILE A 63 -18.17 -13.91 -58.60
C ILE A 63 -17.58 -12.64 -57.98
N VAL A 64 -17.59 -11.52 -58.71
CA VAL A 64 -17.05 -10.26 -58.19
C VAL A 64 -17.87 -9.80 -56.99
N GLY A 65 -19.19 -9.91 -57.04
CA GLY A 65 -20.09 -9.63 -55.92
C GLY A 65 -19.82 -10.54 -54.71
N PHE A 66 -19.57 -11.84 -54.95
CA PHE A 66 -19.19 -12.79 -53.91
C PHE A 66 -17.83 -12.43 -53.26
N CYS A 67 -16.82 -12.08 -54.06
CA CYS A 67 -15.51 -11.65 -53.56
C CYS A 67 -15.61 -10.37 -52.70
N ILE A 68 -16.43 -9.39 -53.12
CA ILE A 68 -16.68 -8.17 -52.35
C ILE A 68 -17.37 -8.52 -51.01
N ALA A 69 -18.35 -9.41 -51.02
CA ALA A 69 -19.05 -9.84 -49.81
C ALA A 69 -18.13 -10.58 -48.82
N VAL A 70 -17.25 -11.46 -49.31
CA VAL A 70 -16.25 -12.16 -48.49
C VAL A 70 -15.24 -11.18 -47.89
N LEU A 71 -14.78 -10.19 -48.67
CA LEU A 71 -13.88 -9.15 -48.16
C LEU A 71 -14.56 -8.29 -47.09
N ALA A 72 -15.82 -7.93 -47.30
CA ALA A 72 -16.62 -7.21 -46.31
C ALA A 72 -16.81 -8.01 -45.02
N LEU A 73 -17.12 -9.31 -45.12
CA LEU A 73 -17.22 -10.22 -43.97
C LEU A 73 -15.87 -10.33 -43.24
N PHE A 74 -14.76 -10.42 -43.96
CA PHE A 74 -13.42 -10.47 -43.37
C PHE A 74 -13.10 -9.19 -42.57
N ILE A 75 -13.38 -8.02 -43.15
CA ILE A 75 -13.22 -6.74 -42.46
C ILE A 75 -14.13 -6.69 -41.23
N ALA A 76 -15.39 -7.11 -41.34
CA ALA A 76 -16.33 -7.14 -40.22
C ALA A 76 -15.88 -8.08 -39.09
N VAL A 77 -15.42 -9.30 -39.39
CA VAL A 77 -14.90 -10.26 -38.39
C VAL A 77 -13.64 -9.71 -37.72
N ARG A 78 -12.71 -9.13 -38.48
CA ARG A 78 -11.50 -8.51 -37.92
C ARG A 78 -11.84 -7.32 -37.03
N THR A 79 -12.81 -6.51 -37.45
CA THR A 79 -13.28 -5.36 -36.67
C THR A 79 -13.97 -5.80 -35.39
N TYR A 80 -14.87 -6.79 -35.47
CA TYR A 80 -15.57 -7.35 -34.31
C TYR A 80 -14.60 -7.98 -33.30
N THR A 81 -13.68 -8.83 -33.75
CA THR A 81 -12.65 -9.45 -32.87
C THR A 81 -11.69 -8.42 -32.27
N SER A 82 -11.33 -7.38 -33.02
CA SER A 82 -10.54 -6.26 -32.48
C SER A 82 -11.30 -5.50 -31.39
N ILE A 83 -12.59 -5.22 -31.60
CA ILE A 83 -13.43 -4.53 -30.61
C ILE A 83 -13.62 -5.41 -29.37
N ASP A 84 -13.94 -6.70 -29.55
CA ASP A 84 -14.17 -7.63 -28.45
C ASP A 84 -12.91 -7.89 -27.62
N SER A 85 -11.75 -8.03 -28.27
CA SER A 85 -10.47 -8.13 -27.58
C SER A 85 -10.13 -6.87 -26.79
N VAL A 86 -10.37 -5.69 -27.37
CA VAL A 86 -10.17 -4.39 -26.69
C VAL A 86 -11.12 -4.26 -25.50
N ASN A 87 -12.38 -4.70 -25.65
CA ASN A 87 -13.37 -4.67 -24.60
C ASN A 87 -13.03 -5.62 -23.44
N ASN A 88 -12.59 -6.85 -23.73
CA ASN A 88 -12.19 -7.81 -22.69
C ASN A 88 -10.95 -7.37 -21.90
N ILE A 89 -10.02 -6.65 -22.55
CA ILE A 89 -8.83 -6.10 -21.87
C ILE A 89 -9.18 -4.87 -21.04
N SER A 90 -10.12 -4.04 -21.51
CA SER A 90 -10.45 -2.74 -20.93
C SER A 90 -11.64 -2.74 -19.97
N LYS A 91 -12.42 -3.82 -19.95
CA LYS A 91 -13.54 -3.99 -19.02
C LYS A 91 -13.05 -3.79 -17.60
N MET A 92 -13.80 -3.03 -16.82
CA MET A 92 -13.52 -2.73 -15.42
C MET A 92 -14.77 -2.81 -14.53
N ASP A 93 -15.88 -3.34 -15.05
CA ASP A 93 -17.08 -3.59 -14.25
C ASP A 93 -16.77 -4.57 -13.13
N GLY A 94 -17.12 -4.22 -11.90
CA GLY A 94 -16.87 -5.04 -10.71
C GLY A 94 -15.41 -5.10 -10.28
N ASN A 95 -14.58 -4.11 -10.64
CA ASN A 95 -13.20 -4.05 -10.16
C ASN A 95 -13.14 -3.76 -8.64
N ILE A 96 -12.07 -4.24 -7.99
CA ILE A 96 -11.91 -4.15 -6.53
C ILE A 96 -11.73 -2.71 -6.01
N LEU A 97 -11.25 -1.78 -6.84
CA LEU A 97 -11.01 -0.37 -6.45
C LEU A 97 -12.32 0.43 -6.35
N ASP A 98 -13.37 -0.06 -7.00
CA ASP A 98 -14.75 0.45 -6.91
C ASP A 98 -15.57 -0.22 -5.79
N ASN A 99 -15.05 -1.27 -5.15
CA ASN A 99 -15.78 -1.99 -4.11
C ASN A 99 -15.79 -1.19 -2.79
N GLU A 100 -16.94 -0.62 -2.46
CA GLU A 100 -17.17 0.17 -1.24
C GLU A 100 -17.24 -0.68 0.04
N ASN A 101 -17.34 -2.00 -0.07
CA ASN A 101 -17.38 -2.94 1.06
C ASN A 101 -16.09 -3.74 1.22
N TYR A 102 -15.00 -3.31 0.58
CA TYR A 102 -13.73 -4.02 0.64
C TYR A 102 -13.05 -3.84 2.00
N VAL A 103 -12.57 -4.95 2.57
CA VAL A 103 -11.82 -5.01 3.85
C VAL A 103 -10.61 -5.92 3.68
N ILE A 104 -9.49 -5.59 4.35
CA ILE A 104 -8.28 -6.42 4.31
C ILE A 104 -8.44 -7.64 5.22
N SER A 105 -8.22 -8.84 4.68
CA SER A 105 -8.07 -10.06 5.48
C SER A 105 -6.63 -10.16 6.01
N VAL A 106 -6.36 -9.50 7.15
CA VAL A 106 -5.04 -9.58 7.81
C VAL A 106 -4.63 -11.01 8.18
N PRO A 107 -5.53 -11.87 8.70
CA PRO A 107 -5.23 -13.28 8.93
C PRO A 107 -4.63 -13.98 7.70
N GLU A 108 -5.24 -13.80 6.52
CA GLU A 108 -4.76 -14.42 5.29
C GLU A 108 -3.36 -13.92 4.90
N LEU A 109 -3.11 -12.62 5.06
CA LEU A 109 -1.80 -12.04 4.78
C LEU A 109 -0.73 -12.55 5.76
N VAL A 110 -1.06 -12.68 7.05
CA VAL A 110 -0.15 -13.21 8.07
C VAL A 110 0.16 -14.69 7.82
N ILE A 111 -0.83 -15.51 7.45
CA ILE A 111 -0.62 -16.92 7.07
C ILE A 111 0.29 -17.02 5.85
N LYS A 112 0.09 -16.14 4.87
CA LYS A 112 0.86 -16.15 3.63
C LYS A 112 2.35 -15.83 3.84
N PHE A 113 2.67 -14.99 4.82
CA PHE A 113 4.03 -14.48 5.07
C PHE A 113 4.59 -14.92 6.43
N GLN A 114 4.61 -16.22 6.69
CA GLN A 114 5.22 -16.83 7.87
C GLN A 114 6.75 -16.94 7.72
N CYS A 115 7.43 -15.80 7.68
CA CYS A 115 8.90 -15.73 7.60
C CYS A 115 9.50 -15.50 9.00
N ASP A 116 10.62 -16.16 9.29
CA ASP A 116 11.30 -16.08 10.59
C ASP A 116 12.16 -14.81 10.71
N ASP A 117 12.63 -14.26 9.59
CA ASP A 117 13.55 -13.13 9.53
C ASP A 117 13.13 -12.06 8.50
N GLU A 118 13.65 -10.84 8.68
CA GLU A 118 13.36 -9.66 7.86
C GLU A 118 13.80 -9.80 6.40
N LYS A 119 14.91 -10.51 6.11
CA LYS A 119 15.45 -10.66 4.75
C LYS A 119 14.61 -11.63 3.93
N THR A 120 14.18 -12.72 4.55
CA THR A 120 13.26 -13.69 3.94
C THR A 120 11.90 -13.04 3.71
N LEU A 121 11.39 -12.28 4.68
CA LEU A 121 10.15 -11.53 4.54
C LEU A 121 10.23 -10.52 3.38
N GLU A 122 11.30 -9.72 3.31
CA GLU A 122 11.55 -8.81 2.19
C GLU A 122 11.44 -9.55 0.85
N LYS A 123 12.20 -10.64 0.73
CA LYS A 123 12.30 -11.40 -0.51
C LYS A 123 10.94 -11.92 -0.97
N GLU A 124 10.15 -12.50 -0.07
CA GLU A 124 8.83 -13.06 -0.39
C GLU A 124 7.78 -11.96 -0.67
N LEU A 125 7.79 -10.84 0.06
CA LEU A 125 6.88 -9.70 -0.22
C LEU A 125 7.10 -9.17 -1.64
N PHE A 126 8.35 -8.82 -1.98
CA PHE A 126 8.65 -8.28 -3.30
C PHE A 126 8.42 -9.30 -4.41
N LYS A 127 8.81 -10.57 -4.20
CA LYS A 127 8.58 -11.64 -5.18
C LYS A 127 7.10 -11.87 -5.44
N SER A 128 6.27 -11.78 -4.39
CA SER A 128 4.81 -11.86 -4.53
C SER A 128 4.25 -10.73 -5.41
N ILE A 129 4.73 -9.50 -5.24
CA ILE A 129 4.27 -8.35 -6.04
C ILE A 129 4.76 -8.49 -7.48
N GLU A 130 6.04 -8.81 -7.68
CA GLU A 130 6.64 -9.02 -9.00
C GLU A 130 5.94 -10.13 -9.80
N LEU A 131 5.54 -11.21 -9.13
CA LEU A 131 4.82 -12.31 -9.77
C LEU A 131 3.44 -11.86 -10.24
N LYS A 132 2.69 -11.15 -9.39
CA LYS A 132 1.36 -10.62 -9.75
C LYS A 132 1.43 -9.62 -10.90
N LEU A 133 2.36 -8.65 -10.85
CA LEU A 133 2.55 -7.69 -11.95
C LEU A 133 2.93 -8.35 -13.28
N LYS A 134 3.71 -9.45 -13.25
CA LYS A 134 4.13 -10.15 -14.46
C LYS A 134 3.05 -11.06 -15.03
N ARG A 135 2.35 -11.82 -14.18
CA ARG A 135 1.46 -12.92 -14.58
C ARG A 135 -0.04 -12.62 -14.44
N GLU A 136 -0.42 -11.73 -13.53
CA GLU A 136 -1.80 -11.49 -13.10
C GLU A 136 -2.19 -10.01 -13.33
N SER A 137 -1.69 -9.38 -14.39
CA SER A 137 -2.00 -7.98 -14.75
C SER A 137 -2.22 -7.82 -16.26
N GLY A 138 -2.83 -8.82 -16.89
CA GLY A 138 -3.09 -8.86 -18.33
C GLY A 138 -4.30 -8.02 -18.77
N THR A 139 -5.26 -7.79 -17.86
CA THR A 139 -6.46 -6.98 -18.09
C THR A 139 -6.54 -5.85 -17.06
N ALA A 140 -7.39 -4.86 -17.31
CA ALA A 140 -7.55 -3.72 -16.41
C ALA A 140 -8.12 -4.13 -15.02
N VAL A 141 -9.05 -5.09 -14.96
CA VAL A 141 -9.54 -5.65 -13.67
C VAL A 141 -8.40 -6.30 -12.89
N LEU A 142 -7.66 -7.22 -13.53
CA LEU A 142 -6.58 -7.95 -12.86
C LEU A 142 -5.44 -7.02 -12.41
N PHE A 143 -5.19 -5.96 -13.18
CA PHE A 143 -4.24 -4.93 -12.77
C PHE A 143 -4.76 -4.12 -11.58
N ALA A 144 -6.05 -3.77 -11.54
CA ALA A 144 -6.68 -3.15 -10.38
C ALA A 144 -6.58 -4.03 -9.12
N ASP A 145 -6.80 -5.34 -9.27
CA ASP A 145 -6.61 -6.32 -8.19
C ASP A 145 -5.16 -6.37 -7.70
N THR A 146 -4.21 -6.30 -8.63
CA THR A 146 -2.78 -6.25 -8.29
C THR A 146 -2.43 -4.96 -7.55
N LEU A 147 -2.98 -3.82 -7.95
CA LEU A 147 -2.79 -2.55 -7.27
C LEU A 147 -3.38 -2.58 -5.85
N GLN A 148 -4.60 -3.09 -5.69
CA GLN A 148 -5.20 -3.24 -4.36
C GLN A 148 -4.35 -4.17 -3.48
N TYR A 149 -3.89 -5.30 -4.02
CA TYR A 149 -3.00 -6.20 -3.29
C TYR A 149 -1.70 -5.51 -2.83
N MET A 150 -1.12 -4.65 -3.67
CA MET A 150 0.05 -3.85 -3.28
C MET A 150 -0.28 -2.85 -2.17
N ILE A 151 -1.48 -2.25 -2.21
CA ILE A 151 -1.99 -1.36 -1.16
C ILE A 151 -2.18 -2.13 0.15
N ASP A 152 -2.72 -3.34 0.13
CA ASP A 152 -2.93 -4.16 1.34
C ASP A 152 -1.60 -4.51 2.02
N LEU A 153 -0.54 -4.70 1.25
CA LEU A 153 0.81 -4.98 1.76
C LEU A 153 1.52 -3.75 2.35
N ILE A 154 0.97 -2.54 2.23
CA ILE A 154 1.61 -1.31 2.73
C ILE A 154 1.97 -1.39 4.21
N VAL A 155 1.12 -2.03 5.01
CA VAL A 155 1.31 -2.16 6.47
C VAL A 155 2.53 -3.03 6.83
N PHE A 156 2.96 -3.93 5.94
CA PHE A 156 4.07 -4.84 6.20
C PHE A 156 5.43 -4.25 5.80
N PHE A 157 5.48 -3.28 4.88
CA PHE A 157 6.75 -2.67 4.47
C PHE A 157 7.55 -2.07 5.65
N PRO A 158 6.94 -1.39 6.64
CA PRO A 158 7.68 -0.94 7.83
C PRO A 158 8.32 -2.07 8.64
N ALA A 159 7.79 -3.29 8.60
CA ALA A 159 8.37 -4.44 9.31
C ALA A 159 9.71 -4.89 8.70
N VAL A 160 9.87 -4.68 7.40
CA VAL A 160 11.13 -4.94 6.69
C VAL A 160 12.03 -3.71 6.76
N PHE A 161 11.51 -2.56 6.36
CA PHE A 161 12.35 -1.39 6.12
C PHE A 161 12.98 -0.78 7.37
N ASN A 162 12.35 -0.96 8.54
CA ASN A 162 12.88 -0.49 9.82
C ASN A 162 13.79 -1.50 10.53
N ALA A 163 13.97 -2.71 9.97
CA ALA A 163 14.87 -3.71 10.54
C ALA A 163 16.35 -3.32 10.34
N SER A 164 17.22 -3.71 11.27
CA SER A 164 18.63 -3.30 11.29
C SER A 164 19.44 -3.86 10.12
N ASP A 165 19.10 -5.06 9.64
CA ASP A 165 19.98 -5.84 8.75
C ASP A 165 19.58 -5.76 7.27
N ILE A 166 18.71 -4.81 6.90
CA ILE A 166 18.22 -4.61 5.53
C ILE A 166 19.07 -3.56 4.78
N ASP A 167 19.49 -3.92 3.57
CA ASP A 167 20.11 -2.97 2.64
C ASP A 167 19.04 -2.03 2.07
N LYS A 168 18.92 -0.85 2.70
CA LYS A 168 17.99 0.22 2.28
C LYS A 168 18.20 0.66 0.83
N GLY A 169 19.42 0.59 0.31
CA GLY A 169 19.74 0.94 -1.08
C GLY A 169 19.18 -0.09 -2.05
N ALA A 170 19.39 -1.38 -1.77
CA ALA A 170 18.84 -2.48 -2.56
C ALA A 170 17.31 -2.50 -2.53
N TYR A 171 16.71 -2.29 -1.35
CA TYR A 171 15.26 -2.17 -1.15
C TYR A 171 14.66 -1.08 -2.04
N ARG A 172 15.22 0.14 -2.01
CA ARG A 172 14.75 1.27 -2.83
C ARG A 172 14.84 0.96 -4.30
N LYS A 173 15.98 0.43 -4.76
CA LYS A 173 16.17 0.06 -6.16
C LYS A 173 15.12 -0.96 -6.62
N ARG A 174 14.80 -1.95 -5.78
CA ARG A 174 13.79 -2.97 -6.11
C ARG A 174 12.39 -2.38 -6.16
N MET A 175 12.06 -1.48 -5.23
CA MET A 175 10.78 -0.76 -5.23
C MET A 175 10.64 0.16 -6.46
N ASP A 176 11.70 0.88 -6.84
CA ASP A 176 11.73 1.70 -8.06
C ASP A 176 11.47 0.86 -9.31
N CYS A 177 12.03 -0.36 -9.38
CA CYS A 177 11.76 -1.29 -10.48
C CYS A 177 10.28 -1.71 -10.53
N ILE A 178 9.65 -1.95 -9.36
CA ILE A 178 8.21 -2.25 -9.27
C ILE A 178 7.39 -1.06 -9.75
N LEU A 179 7.72 0.16 -9.28
CA LEU A 179 7.01 1.37 -9.66
C LEU A 179 7.10 1.64 -11.18
N ALA A 180 8.27 1.44 -11.78
CA ALA A 180 8.45 1.55 -13.22
C ALA A 180 7.61 0.52 -14.00
N GLU A 181 7.51 -0.72 -13.52
CA GLU A 181 6.66 -1.74 -14.15
C GLU A 181 5.17 -1.41 -14.01
N VAL A 182 4.74 -0.89 -12.85
CA VAL A 182 3.37 -0.42 -12.63
C VAL A 182 3.01 0.71 -13.60
N GLU A 183 3.89 1.69 -13.80
CA GLU A 183 3.69 2.77 -14.79
C GLU A 183 3.62 2.22 -16.22
N ARG A 184 4.51 1.29 -16.56
CA ARG A 184 4.53 0.66 -17.89
C ARG A 184 3.22 -0.07 -18.15
N ARG A 185 2.69 -0.82 -17.18
CA ARG A 185 1.39 -1.52 -17.30
C ARG A 185 0.23 -0.55 -17.39
N SER A 186 0.24 0.50 -16.57
CA SER A 186 -0.78 1.54 -16.59
C SER A 186 -0.85 2.26 -17.94
N SER A 187 0.29 2.62 -18.54
CA SER A 187 0.32 3.29 -19.85
C SER A 187 -0.24 2.43 -20.99
N ILE A 188 0.00 1.10 -20.94
CA ILE A 188 -0.60 0.16 -21.89
C ILE A 188 -2.13 0.16 -21.74
N LEU A 189 -2.66 0.10 -20.52
CA LEU A 189 -4.10 0.03 -20.25
C LEU A 189 -4.84 1.36 -20.49
N HIS A 190 -4.20 2.49 -20.17
CA HIS A 190 -4.74 3.84 -20.42
C HIS A 190 -5.04 4.11 -21.89
N SER A 191 -4.27 3.51 -22.80
CA SER A 191 -4.54 3.61 -24.24
C SER A 191 -5.87 2.97 -24.67
N ILE A 192 -6.54 2.24 -23.76
CA ILE A 192 -7.66 1.35 -24.05
C ILE A 192 -8.97 1.78 -23.34
N SER A 193 -8.94 2.49 -22.21
CA SER A 193 -10.15 3.01 -21.50
C SER A 193 -9.86 4.28 -20.68
N LYS A 194 -10.77 5.28 -20.72
CA LYS A 194 -10.60 6.60 -20.06
C LYS A 194 -11.33 6.78 -18.73
N GLY A 195 -12.45 6.09 -18.50
CA GLY A 195 -13.33 6.35 -17.33
C GLY A 195 -12.75 5.81 -16.01
N ASN A 196 -12.35 4.54 -16.02
CA ASN A 196 -11.85 3.84 -14.83
C ASN A 196 -10.32 3.91 -14.69
N SER A 197 -9.65 4.47 -15.69
CA SER A 197 -8.21 4.72 -15.64
C SER A 197 -7.83 5.84 -14.66
N ILE A 198 -8.78 6.70 -14.29
CA ILE A 198 -8.59 7.72 -13.27
C ILE A 198 -8.34 7.07 -11.91
N GLN A 199 -9.16 6.10 -11.49
CA GLN A 199 -8.97 5.41 -10.20
C GLN A 199 -7.65 4.64 -10.15
N ILE A 200 -7.30 3.93 -11.22
CA ILE A 200 -5.98 3.29 -11.35
C ILE A 200 -4.87 4.34 -11.19
N THR A 201 -4.99 5.48 -11.85
CA THR A 201 -3.99 6.56 -11.78
C THR A 201 -3.85 7.12 -10.36
N GLU A 202 -4.97 7.42 -9.70
CA GLU A 202 -4.95 7.96 -8.34
C GLU A 202 -4.46 6.91 -7.33
N THR A 203 -4.76 5.62 -7.53
CA THR A 203 -4.23 4.52 -6.71
C THR A 203 -2.72 4.36 -6.88
N ILE A 204 -2.20 4.48 -8.11
CA ILE A 204 -0.76 4.45 -8.37
C ILE A 204 -0.07 5.66 -7.72
N LYS A 205 -0.66 6.86 -7.82
CA LYS A 205 -0.14 8.05 -7.14
C LYS A 205 -0.13 7.86 -5.63
N LEU A 206 -1.20 7.31 -5.06
CA LEU A 206 -1.28 6.99 -3.64
C LEU A 206 -0.15 6.05 -3.22
N PHE A 207 0.02 4.92 -3.92
CA PHE A 207 1.07 3.96 -3.63
C PHE A 207 2.47 4.61 -3.66
N LYS A 208 2.78 5.37 -4.72
CA LYS A 208 4.04 6.12 -4.82
C LYS A 208 4.25 7.10 -3.68
N ALA A 209 3.21 7.86 -3.34
CA ALA A 209 3.28 8.87 -2.30
C ALA A 209 3.52 8.23 -0.92
N VAL A 210 2.91 7.06 -0.66
CA VAL A 210 3.15 6.27 0.55
C VAL A 210 4.59 5.75 0.60
N ILE A 211 5.10 5.16 -0.48
CA ILE A 211 6.48 4.66 -0.56
C ILE A 211 7.49 5.81 -0.38
N SER A 212 7.25 6.94 -1.04
CA SER A 212 8.05 8.16 -0.89
C SER A 212 8.09 8.63 0.56
N TYR A 213 6.93 8.67 1.23
CA TYR A 213 6.84 8.98 2.66
C TYR A 213 7.63 8.00 3.53
N GLN A 214 7.48 6.69 3.32
CA GLN A 214 8.18 5.67 4.09
C GLN A 214 9.70 5.78 3.91
N SER A 215 10.18 5.91 2.67
CA SER A 215 11.60 6.11 2.38
C SER A 215 12.14 7.37 3.05
N PHE A 216 11.38 8.44 3.01
CA PHE A 216 11.73 9.72 3.61
C PHE A 216 11.81 9.67 5.14
N VAL A 217 10.90 8.94 5.81
CA VAL A 217 10.98 8.73 7.27
C VAL A 217 12.30 8.06 7.66
N SER A 218 12.84 7.14 6.85
CA SER A 218 14.12 6.51 7.16
C SER A 218 15.36 7.38 6.94
N ASP A 219 15.26 8.40 6.08
CA ASP A 219 16.41 9.24 5.71
C ASP A 219 16.60 10.44 6.64
N ASN A 220 15.69 10.66 7.61
CA ASN A 220 15.66 11.84 8.49
C ASN A 220 15.74 13.19 7.76
N LYS A 221 15.54 13.21 6.44
CA LYS A 221 15.44 14.45 5.66
C LYS A 221 14.06 15.06 5.90
N PHE A 222 13.95 16.38 5.76
CA PHE A 222 12.73 17.14 6.09
C PHE A 222 11.93 17.63 4.87
N ASN A 223 12.47 17.52 3.66
CA ASN A 223 11.74 17.87 2.44
C ASN A 223 10.64 16.84 2.10
N VAL A 224 9.56 16.80 2.88
CA VAL A 224 8.41 15.91 2.64
C VAL A 224 7.80 16.36 1.33
N HIS A 225 8.00 15.58 0.27
CA HIS A 225 7.39 15.90 -1.02
C HIS A 225 5.87 15.95 -0.90
N ALA A 226 5.28 16.93 -1.58
CA ALA A 226 3.84 17.18 -1.62
C ALA A 226 3.08 16.10 -2.42
N ASP A 227 3.68 14.93 -2.67
CA ASP A 227 3.15 13.88 -3.54
C ASP A 227 1.77 13.40 -3.08
N LEU A 228 1.56 13.33 -1.75
CA LEU A 228 0.25 13.00 -1.17
C LEU A 228 -0.83 14.05 -1.49
N LEU A 229 -0.46 15.33 -1.65
CA LEU A 229 -1.39 16.40 -2.02
C LEU A 229 -1.81 16.34 -3.50
N HIS A 230 -1.05 15.61 -4.34
CA HIS A 230 -1.38 15.41 -5.76
C HIS A 230 -2.36 14.25 -6.00
N VAL A 231 -2.69 13.49 -4.95
CA VAL A 231 -3.70 12.42 -4.98
C VAL A 231 -5.08 13.05 -4.77
N ARG A 232 -6.00 12.79 -5.70
CA ARG A 232 -7.40 13.23 -5.58
C ARG A 232 -8.19 12.25 -4.71
N GLY A 233 -8.02 12.37 -3.39
CA GLY A 233 -8.65 11.51 -2.37
C GLY A 233 -10.14 11.21 -2.59
N PRO A 234 -11.01 12.18 -2.92
CA PRO A 234 -12.44 11.93 -3.13
C PRO A 234 -12.78 10.97 -4.28
N ILE A 235 -11.84 10.67 -5.18
CA ILE A 235 -12.04 9.75 -6.30
C ILE A 235 -11.87 8.28 -5.86
N LEU A 236 -11.13 8.05 -4.77
CA LEU A 236 -10.96 6.72 -4.20
C LEU A 236 -12.32 6.28 -3.63
N ARG A 237 -12.84 5.13 -4.05
CA ARG A 237 -14.12 4.58 -3.53
C ARG A 237 -13.88 3.52 -2.46
N ASN A 238 -12.94 2.63 -2.71
CA ASN A 238 -12.53 1.56 -1.81
C ASN A 238 -12.14 2.10 -0.40
N PRO A 239 -12.74 1.60 0.69
CA PRO A 239 -12.50 2.08 2.07
C PRO A 239 -11.05 1.97 2.52
N VAL A 240 -10.35 0.90 2.12
CA VAL A 240 -8.93 0.68 2.45
C VAL A 240 -8.05 1.75 1.82
N THR A 241 -8.27 2.05 0.54
CA THR A 241 -7.50 3.10 -0.14
C THR A 241 -7.77 4.49 0.44
N LYS A 242 -9.02 4.80 0.82
CA LYS A 242 -9.38 6.05 1.53
C LYS A 242 -8.71 6.14 2.90
N THR A 243 -8.74 5.05 3.66
CA THR A 243 -8.10 4.94 4.98
C THR A 243 -6.62 5.23 4.88
N ILE A 244 -5.92 4.60 3.94
CA ILE A 244 -4.49 4.79 3.73
C ILE A 244 -4.19 6.23 3.28
N TYR A 245 -4.97 6.77 2.33
CA TYR A 245 -4.80 8.15 1.89
C TYR A 245 -4.90 9.15 3.05
N HIS A 246 -5.99 9.08 3.83
CA HIS A 246 -6.23 10.00 4.94
C HIS A 246 -5.23 9.79 6.08
N ASN A 247 -4.86 8.54 6.41
CA ASN A 247 -3.86 8.26 7.43
C ASN A 247 -2.48 8.84 7.06
N TYR A 248 -2.01 8.59 5.82
CA TYR A 248 -0.71 9.11 5.38
C TYR A 248 -0.71 10.64 5.19
N LEU A 249 -1.85 11.23 4.80
CA LEU A 249 -1.99 12.69 4.75
C LEU A 249 -1.99 13.30 6.16
N GLY A 250 -2.61 12.64 7.14
CA GLY A 250 -2.51 13.03 8.55
C GLY A 250 -1.07 12.96 9.08
N LEU A 251 -0.35 11.88 8.73
CA LEU A 251 1.07 11.72 9.03
C LEU A 251 1.97 12.77 8.38
N PHE A 252 1.66 13.20 7.15
CA PHE A 252 2.33 14.29 6.47
C PHE A 252 2.20 15.60 7.25
N TYR A 253 0.97 15.97 7.62
CA TYR A 253 0.72 17.19 8.38
C TYR A 253 1.30 17.13 9.79
N ASN A 254 1.17 15.98 10.48
CA ASN A 254 1.80 15.76 11.78
C ASN A 254 3.31 16.01 11.69
N LYS A 255 3.99 15.41 10.71
CA LYS A 255 5.44 15.57 10.56
C LYS A 255 5.85 17.03 10.33
N LYS A 256 5.07 17.80 9.56
CA LYS A 256 5.30 19.24 9.40
C LYS A 256 5.12 20.01 10.70
N GLY A 257 4.03 19.78 11.43
CA GLY A 257 3.78 20.42 12.73
C GLY A 257 4.89 20.10 13.75
N MET A 258 5.26 18.82 13.87
CA MET A 258 6.33 18.36 14.75
C MET A 258 7.68 18.98 14.43
N PHE A 259 8.00 19.16 13.14
CA PHE A 259 9.23 19.84 12.73
C PHE A 259 9.25 21.30 13.16
N LEU A 260 8.17 22.04 12.93
CA LEU A 260 8.10 23.45 13.33
C LEU A 260 8.26 23.62 14.84
N ILE A 261 7.71 22.69 15.64
CA ILE A 261 7.93 22.64 17.08
C ILE A 261 9.42 22.40 17.38
N GLY A 262 10.02 21.37 16.80
CA GLY A 262 11.43 21.04 17.02
C GLY A 262 12.38 22.18 16.63
N GLU A 263 12.16 22.80 15.47
CA GLU A 263 12.96 23.91 14.96
C GLU A 263 12.81 25.16 15.84
N SER A 264 11.57 25.55 16.16
CA SER A 264 11.31 26.76 16.96
C SER A 264 11.84 26.65 18.39
N LEU A 265 11.89 25.43 18.94
CA LEU A 265 12.40 25.17 20.29
C LEU A 265 13.90 24.84 20.33
N GLY A 266 14.57 24.76 19.18
CA GLY A 266 15.98 24.36 19.09
C GLY A 266 16.23 22.90 19.52
N LEU A 267 15.25 22.03 19.33
CA LEU A 267 15.26 20.61 19.73
C LEU A 267 15.52 19.67 18.53
N ASN A 268 16.16 20.19 17.47
CA ASN A 268 16.47 19.41 16.28
C ASN A 268 17.42 18.24 16.62
N GLY A 269 17.00 17.02 16.26
CA GLY A 269 17.74 15.79 16.57
C GLY A 269 17.42 15.16 17.94
N ILE A 270 16.63 15.84 18.77
CA ILE A 270 16.12 15.27 20.02
C ILE A 270 14.83 14.50 19.74
N ASN A 271 14.71 13.32 20.34
CA ASN A 271 13.48 12.56 20.28
C ASN A 271 12.42 13.21 21.18
N LEU A 272 11.50 13.96 20.58
CA LEU A 272 10.44 14.68 21.29
C LEU A 272 9.49 13.77 22.08
N LEU A 273 9.45 12.45 21.82
CA LEU A 273 8.59 11.49 22.53
C LEU A 273 9.35 10.67 23.59
N SER A 274 10.62 10.99 23.83
CA SER A 274 11.37 10.49 25.01
C SER A 274 10.95 11.25 26.26
N ILE A 275 11.25 10.71 27.45
CA ILE A 275 10.96 11.38 28.74
C ILE A 275 11.61 12.77 28.77
N ASP A 276 12.92 12.85 28.54
CA ASP A 276 13.66 14.11 28.51
C ASP A 276 13.18 15.06 27.40
N GLY A 277 12.87 14.52 26.22
CA GLY A 277 12.34 15.30 25.11
C GLY A 277 11.01 15.97 25.48
N MET A 278 10.12 15.25 26.17
CA MET A 278 8.85 15.77 26.63
C MET A 278 9.01 16.81 27.74
N LYS A 279 9.96 16.63 28.67
CA LYS A 279 10.30 17.65 29.70
C LYS A 279 10.74 18.96 29.03
N LEU A 280 11.68 18.87 28.09
CA LEU A 280 12.19 20.02 27.34
C LEU A 280 11.10 20.72 26.52
N VAL A 281 10.19 19.96 25.90
CA VAL A 281 9.04 20.53 25.20
C VAL A 281 8.15 21.28 26.18
N SER A 282 7.76 20.65 27.30
CA SER A 282 6.88 21.24 28.31
C SER A 282 7.43 22.58 28.85
N GLU A 283 8.73 22.61 29.15
CA GLU A 283 9.41 23.81 29.65
C GLU A 283 9.49 24.94 28.61
N LYS A 284 9.71 24.60 27.34
CA LYS A 284 10.03 25.58 26.29
C LYS A 284 8.86 25.94 25.39
N ILE A 285 7.73 25.23 25.43
CA ILE A 285 6.62 25.42 24.47
C ILE A 285 6.11 26.87 24.43
N ASN A 286 6.15 27.57 25.56
CA ASN A 286 5.74 28.97 25.69
C ASN A 286 6.72 29.97 25.07
N LEU A 287 7.93 29.52 24.70
CA LEU A 287 8.97 30.34 24.06
C LEU A 287 8.83 30.37 22.53
N MET A 288 7.92 29.59 21.94
CA MET A 288 7.70 29.60 20.50
C MET A 288 7.23 30.97 20.01
N SER A 289 7.72 31.39 18.85
CA SER A 289 7.22 32.61 18.20
C SER A 289 5.72 32.47 17.87
N PRO A 290 4.92 33.55 17.94
CA PRO A 290 3.49 33.48 17.60
C PRO A 290 3.23 32.92 16.20
N SER A 291 4.01 33.32 15.19
CA SER A 291 3.88 32.83 13.81
C SER A 291 4.14 31.32 13.71
N SER A 292 5.25 30.84 14.30
CA SER A 292 5.57 29.41 14.26
C SER A 292 4.54 28.57 15.01
N LYS A 293 4.01 29.11 16.11
CA LYS A 293 2.98 28.49 16.93
C LYS A 293 1.67 28.34 16.15
N GLU A 294 1.21 29.40 15.48
CA GLU A 294 0.01 29.36 14.63
C GLU A 294 0.14 28.35 13.48
N ASP A 295 1.27 28.33 12.78
CA ASP A 295 1.53 27.38 11.70
C ASP A 295 1.55 25.93 12.21
N ALA A 296 2.20 25.67 13.36
CA ALA A 296 2.21 24.34 13.97
C ALA A 296 0.78 23.89 14.36
N ILE A 297 -0.02 24.77 14.96
CA ILE A 297 -1.42 24.50 15.29
C ILE A 297 -2.23 24.18 14.02
N MET A 298 -2.08 24.97 12.95
CA MET A 298 -2.78 24.72 11.68
C MET A 298 -2.48 23.32 11.12
N TYR A 299 -1.20 22.94 11.09
CA TYR A 299 -0.80 21.61 10.61
C TYR A 299 -1.31 20.49 11.52
N LEU A 300 -1.23 20.63 12.84
CA LEU A 300 -1.70 19.59 13.76
C LEU A 300 -3.23 19.44 13.74
N LYS A 301 -3.99 20.54 13.61
CA LYS A 301 -5.45 20.47 13.40
C LYS A 301 -5.78 19.74 12.10
N SER A 302 -5.11 20.10 11.01
CA SER A 302 -5.26 19.41 9.72
C SER A 302 -4.94 17.92 9.85
N ALA A 303 -3.91 17.55 10.61
CA ALA A 303 -3.55 16.15 10.87
C ALA A 303 -4.67 15.40 11.60
N CYS A 304 -5.21 15.96 12.68
CA CYS A 304 -6.34 15.38 13.43
C CYS A 304 -7.57 15.14 12.55
N GLU A 305 -7.95 16.12 11.73
CA GLU A 305 -9.08 15.97 10.80
C GLU A 305 -8.87 14.82 9.80
N GLN A 306 -7.66 14.65 9.29
CA GLN A 306 -7.37 13.53 8.38
C GLN A 306 -7.39 12.18 9.10
N PHE A 307 -6.88 12.09 10.34
CA PHE A 307 -6.99 10.85 11.11
C PHE A 307 -8.45 10.49 11.42
N GLU A 308 -9.32 11.47 11.65
CA GLU A 308 -10.76 11.23 11.81
C GLU A 308 -11.40 10.68 10.54
N ARG A 309 -11.10 11.28 9.38
CA ARG A 309 -11.56 10.76 8.08
C ARG A 309 -11.06 9.35 7.81
N ALA A 310 -9.83 9.02 8.23
CA ALA A 310 -9.28 7.68 8.12
C ALA A 310 -10.04 6.69 9.02
N LEU A 311 -10.37 7.06 10.26
CA LEU A 311 -11.15 6.22 11.18
C LEU A 311 -12.57 5.97 10.67
N VAL A 312 -13.22 6.99 10.11
CA VAL A 312 -14.54 6.84 9.47
C VAL A 312 -14.47 5.90 8.26
N SER A 313 -13.36 5.91 7.53
CA SER A 313 -13.18 5.05 6.35
C SER A 313 -12.83 3.61 6.69
N CYS A 314 -12.39 3.31 7.92
CA CYS A 314 -11.90 1.98 8.32
C CYS A 314 -12.90 1.22 9.21
N GLU A 315 -14.18 1.56 9.18
CA GLU A 315 -15.25 1.15 10.10
C GLU A 315 -15.11 -0.28 10.68
N ASP A 316 -15.05 -1.31 9.82
CA ASP A 316 -14.97 -2.73 10.21
C ASP A 316 -13.54 -3.32 10.25
N ASP A 317 -12.51 -2.50 10.03
CA ASP A 317 -11.12 -2.96 9.92
C ASP A 317 -10.46 -3.11 11.31
N ILE A 318 -9.85 -4.27 11.56
CA ILE A 318 -9.16 -4.56 12.84
C ILE A 318 -7.70 -4.05 12.88
N MET A 319 -7.12 -3.74 11.72
CA MET A 319 -5.71 -3.41 11.56
C MET A 319 -5.44 -1.93 11.85
N TRP A 320 -6.08 -1.06 11.08
CA TRP A 320 -5.78 0.36 10.99
C TRP A 320 -6.11 1.19 12.24
N PRO A 321 -7.17 0.91 13.03
CA PRO A 321 -7.50 1.72 14.20
C PRO A 321 -6.35 1.88 15.19
N GLY A 322 -5.57 0.82 15.42
CA GLY A 322 -4.40 0.87 16.30
C GLY A 322 -3.28 1.78 15.80
N PHE A 323 -3.08 1.89 14.48
CA PHE A 323 -2.09 2.79 13.89
C PHE A 323 -2.58 4.24 13.86
N ILE A 324 -3.83 4.45 13.44
CA ILE A 324 -4.42 5.78 13.29
C ILE A 324 -4.59 6.45 14.66
N ASN A 325 -5.17 5.75 15.65
CA ASN A 325 -5.38 6.33 16.98
C ASN A 325 -4.06 6.68 17.67
N TYR A 326 -3.00 5.90 17.48
CA TYR A 326 -1.68 6.24 18.02
C TYR A 326 -1.12 7.55 17.45
N ASN A 327 -1.24 7.74 16.13
CA ASN A 327 -0.79 8.98 15.48
C ASN A 327 -1.68 10.17 15.87
N LYS A 328 -3.00 9.95 15.96
CA LYS A 328 -3.97 10.93 16.41
C LYS A 328 -3.69 11.37 17.85
N ALA A 329 -3.51 10.43 18.79
CA ALA A 329 -3.23 10.73 20.19
C ALA A 329 -1.98 11.60 20.37
N ARG A 330 -0.87 11.25 19.69
CA ARG A 330 0.35 12.07 19.71
C ARG A 330 0.09 13.47 19.15
N THR A 331 -0.67 13.59 18.07
CA THR A 331 -1.00 14.89 17.46
C THR A 331 -1.84 15.74 18.42
N MET A 332 -2.86 15.14 19.03
CA MET A 332 -3.70 15.79 20.03
C MET A 332 -2.91 16.24 21.25
N LEU A 333 -1.92 15.47 21.70
CA LEU A 333 -1.04 15.87 22.79
C LEU A 333 -0.32 17.19 22.48
N PHE A 334 0.40 17.27 21.35
CA PHE A 334 1.12 18.50 21.01
C PHE A 334 0.16 19.67 20.75
N LEU A 335 -1.03 19.39 20.23
CA LEU A 335 -2.07 20.41 20.10
C LEU A 335 -2.54 20.92 21.47
N CYS A 336 -2.73 20.04 22.46
CA CYS A 336 -3.03 20.38 23.85
C CYS A 336 -1.94 21.28 24.44
N LEU A 337 -0.66 20.92 24.25
CA LEU A 337 0.47 21.69 24.76
C LEU A 337 0.57 23.09 24.12
N LEU A 338 0.24 23.22 22.85
CA LEU A 338 0.30 24.50 22.13
C LEU A 338 -0.90 25.41 22.47
N THR A 339 -2.10 24.85 22.57
CA THR A 339 -3.35 25.62 22.74
C THR A 339 -3.75 25.79 24.20
N SER A 340 -3.22 24.96 25.10
CA SER A 340 -3.69 24.79 26.48
C SER A 340 -5.17 24.37 26.58
N GLU A 341 -5.75 23.87 25.48
CA GLU A 341 -7.11 23.31 25.47
C GLU A 341 -7.04 21.82 25.84
N GLU A 342 -7.76 21.42 26.90
CA GLU A 342 -7.86 20.01 27.29
C GLU A 342 -8.49 19.17 26.19
N ASN A 343 -7.94 17.98 25.97
CA ASN A 343 -8.48 17.00 25.02
C ASN A 343 -8.23 15.56 25.49
N ASP A 344 -8.92 14.61 24.86
CA ASP A 344 -8.86 13.19 25.21
C ASP A 344 -7.71 12.43 24.53
N TRP A 345 -6.51 13.02 24.45
CA TRP A 345 -5.38 12.32 23.83
C TRP A 345 -5.04 11.00 24.54
N LEU A 346 -5.24 10.94 25.87
CA LEU A 346 -4.94 9.76 26.68
C LEU A 346 -5.94 8.63 26.43
N GLY A 347 -7.24 8.93 26.33
CA GLY A 347 -8.26 7.95 25.95
C GLY A 347 -8.05 7.41 24.54
N VAL A 348 -7.69 8.28 23.59
CA VAL A 348 -7.32 7.86 22.22
C VAL A 348 -6.05 7.00 22.21
N MET A 349 -5.04 7.32 23.01
CA MET A 349 -3.82 6.51 23.15
C MET A 349 -4.14 5.11 23.69
N ASN A 350 -4.95 5.03 24.76
CA ASN A 350 -5.41 3.76 25.34
C ASN A 350 -6.19 2.93 24.32
N SER A 351 -7.09 3.56 23.56
CA SER A 351 -7.83 2.91 22.47
C SER A 351 -6.91 2.34 21.40
N SER A 352 -5.80 3.03 21.09
CA SER A 352 -4.79 2.51 20.15
C SER A 352 -4.07 1.27 20.68
N ILE A 353 -3.69 1.27 21.97
CA ILE A 353 -3.03 0.14 22.64
C ILE A 353 -3.99 -1.06 22.69
N GLU A 354 -5.26 -0.83 23.03
CA GLU A 354 -6.28 -1.87 23.03
C GLU A 354 -6.47 -2.48 21.64
N SER A 355 -6.59 -1.64 20.60
CA SER A 355 -6.74 -2.10 19.22
C SER A 355 -5.54 -2.94 18.77
N ARG A 356 -4.32 -2.53 19.10
CA ARG A 356 -3.10 -3.30 18.81
C ARG A 356 -3.05 -4.62 19.58
N SER A 357 -3.49 -4.64 20.84
CA SER A 357 -3.58 -5.86 21.63
C SER A 357 -4.60 -6.85 21.06
N ARG A 358 -5.76 -6.36 20.59
CA ARG A 358 -6.75 -7.18 19.88
C ARG A 358 -6.18 -7.75 18.58
N LEU A 359 -5.47 -6.94 17.80
CA LEU A 359 -4.79 -7.39 16.58
C LEU A 359 -3.74 -8.46 16.86
N ASN A 360 -2.91 -8.29 17.90
CA ASN A 360 -1.91 -9.26 18.31
C ASN A 360 -2.54 -10.59 18.73
N ARG A 361 -3.66 -10.57 19.46
CA ARG A 361 -4.39 -11.80 19.81
C ARG A 361 -4.91 -12.54 18.58
N MET A 362 -5.48 -11.82 17.61
CA MET A 362 -5.92 -12.41 16.35
C MET A 362 -4.74 -13.03 15.58
N ILE A 363 -3.59 -12.36 15.55
CA ILE A 363 -2.37 -12.90 14.92
C ILE A 363 -1.92 -14.18 15.64
N ASP A 364 -1.92 -14.19 16.98
CA ASP A 364 -1.56 -15.36 17.77
C ASP A 364 -2.51 -16.54 17.49
N GLU A 365 -3.82 -16.30 17.42
CA GLU A 365 -4.83 -17.31 17.08
C GLU A 365 -4.56 -17.94 15.71
N VAL A 366 -4.24 -17.11 14.72
CA VAL A 366 -3.98 -17.53 13.33
C VAL A 366 -2.67 -18.30 13.18
N LEU A 367 -1.67 -18.00 14.03
CA LEU A 367 -0.36 -18.65 14.03
C LEU A 367 -0.28 -19.84 15.00
N THR A 368 -1.36 -20.14 15.73
CA THR A 368 -1.41 -21.27 16.66
C THR A 368 -1.60 -22.57 15.90
N VAL A 369 -0.65 -23.49 16.06
CA VAL A 369 -0.76 -24.86 15.51
C VAL A 369 -1.20 -25.80 16.63
N ASN A 370 -2.28 -26.56 16.40
CA ASN A 370 -2.76 -27.56 17.35
C ASN A 370 -2.15 -28.93 17.04
N ASN A 371 -1.08 -29.29 17.75
CA ASN A 371 -0.52 -30.64 17.72
C ASN A 371 -0.62 -31.26 19.12
N ALA A 372 -1.39 -32.34 19.24
CA ALA A 372 -1.43 -33.21 20.41
C ALA A 372 -1.66 -32.49 21.76
N GLY A 373 -2.52 -31.46 21.81
CA GLY A 373 -2.89 -30.77 23.05
C GLY A 373 -1.87 -29.74 23.55
N GLN A 374 -0.81 -29.47 22.78
CA GLN A 374 0.10 -28.35 23.03
C GLN A 374 -0.23 -27.19 22.08
N TYR A 375 -0.60 -26.05 22.66
CA TYR A 375 -0.82 -24.81 21.93
C TYR A 375 0.52 -24.08 21.79
N GLN A 376 1.13 -24.17 20.61
CA GLN A 376 2.33 -23.41 20.30
C GLN A 376 2.02 -22.37 19.22
N VAL A 377 2.29 -21.11 19.54
CA VAL A 377 2.21 -20.01 18.58
C VAL A 377 3.50 -19.99 17.78
N THR A 378 3.37 -20.04 16.45
CA THR A 378 4.51 -19.93 15.54
C THR A 378 5.09 -18.52 15.64
N ASN A 379 6.38 -18.41 15.97
CA ASN A 379 7.03 -17.12 16.12
C ASN A 379 7.58 -16.64 14.77
N THR A 380 6.96 -15.61 14.19
CA THR A 380 7.37 -15.04 12.89
C THR A 380 7.85 -13.59 13.07
N HIS A 381 8.63 -13.08 12.11
CA HIS A 381 9.08 -11.68 12.13
C HIS A 381 7.92 -10.68 12.11
N LEU A 382 6.86 -10.96 11.32
CA LEU A 382 5.66 -10.12 11.31
C LEU A 382 4.96 -10.07 12.68
N ARG A 383 4.88 -11.21 13.37
CA ARG A 383 4.33 -11.27 14.73
C ARG A 383 5.14 -10.39 15.69
N GLN A 384 6.47 -10.51 15.65
CA GLN A 384 7.36 -9.67 16.47
C GLN A 384 7.19 -8.18 16.15
N PHE A 385 7.02 -7.83 14.88
CA PHE A 385 6.75 -6.45 14.47
C PHE A 385 5.43 -5.90 15.05
N PHE A 386 4.33 -6.66 15.04
CA PHE A 386 3.06 -6.17 15.60
C PHE A 386 3.09 -6.06 17.14
N ILE A 387 3.79 -6.98 17.81
CA ILE A 387 4.09 -6.87 19.25
C ILE A 387 4.91 -5.61 19.52
N TYR A 388 5.95 -5.35 18.72
CA TYR A 388 6.75 -4.13 18.81
C TYR A 388 5.89 -2.87 18.70
N GLN A 389 4.92 -2.82 17.78
CA GLN A 389 4.04 -1.67 17.65
C GLN A 389 3.18 -1.46 18.90
N GLU A 390 2.64 -2.52 19.51
CA GLU A 390 1.90 -2.41 20.78
C GLU A 390 2.80 -1.85 21.89
N GLU A 391 3.98 -2.44 22.07
CA GLU A 391 4.91 -2.06 23.12
C GLU A 391 5.45 -0.63 22.94
N LEU A 392 5.69 -0.21 21.70
CA LEU A 392 6.06 1.16 21.39
C LEU A 392 4.99 2.16 21.84
N ALA A 393 3.71 1.88 21.62
CA ALA A 393 2.63 2.76 22.11
C ALA A 393 2.56 2.81 23.63
N ARG A 394 2.74 1.66 24.30
CA ARG A 394 2.79 1.59 25.77
C ARG A 394 3.94 2.43 26.32
N MET A 395 5.14 2.28 25.75
CA MET A 395 6.31 3.03 26.17
C MET A 395 6.16 4.53 25.92
N VAL A 396 5.69 4.93 24.74
CA VAL A 396 5.47 6.36 24.43
C VAL A 396 4.43 6.98 25.37
N LYS A 397 3.34 6.26 25.70
CA LYS A 397 2.37 6.71 26.71
C LYS A 397 3.07 7.00 28.05
N LEU A 398 3.89 6.06 28.54
CA LEU A 398 4.61 6.22 29.80
C LEU A 398 5.63 7.36 29.74
N ASN A 399 6.36 7.49 28.64
CA ASN A 399 7.29 8.59 28.43
C ASN A 399 6.61 9.96 28.51
N ILE A 400 5.44 10.10 27.89
CA ILE A 400 4.64 11.32 27.93
C ILE A 400 4.17 11.62 29.35
N LEU A 401 3.63 10.62 30.06
CA LEU A 401 3.13 10.79 31.44
C LEU A 401 4.25 11.20 32.40
N LEU A 402 5.45 10.65 32.27
CA LEU A 402 6.61 11.04 33.07
C LEU A 402 7.17 12.40 32.65
N GLY A 403 7.24 12.67 31.35
CA GLY A 403 7.90 13.86 30.83
C GLY A 403 7.10 15.15 30.96
N ILE A 404 5.78 15.08 31.18
CA ILE A 404 4.94 16.30 31.33
C ILE A 404 4.91 16.82 32.78
N GLU A 405 5.31 16.02 33.77
CA GLU A 405 5.35 16.39 35.20
C GLU A 405 4.15 17.25 35.65
N SER A 406 2.98 16.63 35.86
CA SER A 406 2.10 17.12 36.92
C SER A 406 2.41 16.34 38.18
N SER A 407 2.89 17.05 39.19
CA SER A 407 3.14 16.60 40.57
C SER A 407 1.83 16.27 41.30
N THR A 408 0.97 15.47 40.67
CA THR A 408 -0.34 15.06 41.19
C THR A 408 -0.41 13.54 41.32
N SER A 409 -1.08 13.09 42.39
CA SER A 409 -1.33 11.68 42.69
C SER A 409 -2.04 10.91 41.56
N ASP A 410 -2.70 11.61 40.63
CA ASP A 410 -3.44 11.04 39.51
C ASP A 410 -2.55 10.56 38.35
N VAL A 411 -1.32 11.05 38.25
CA VAL A 411 -0.35 10.58 37.24
C VAL A 411 0.13 9.16 37.59
N TRP A 412 0.35 8.90 38.88
CA TRP A 412 0.80 7.60 39.38
C TRP A 412 -0.24 6.50 39.25
N SER A 413 -1.53 6.82 39.44
CA SER A 413 -2.63 5.86 39.20
C SER A 413 -2.74 5.48 37.72
N SER A 414 -2.26 6.35 36.82
CA SER A 414 -2.25 6.17 35.37
C SER A 414 -1.00 5.46 34.83
N MET A 415 0.07 5.31 35.62
CA MET A 415 1.32 4.60 35.28
C MET A 415 1.18 3.08 35.41
N THR A 416 0.37 2.52 34.52
CA THR A 416 0.17 1.07 34.43
C THR A 416 0.82 0.50 33.18
N TYR A 417 1.55 -0.59 33.36
CA TYR A 417 2.08 -1.41 32.27
C TYR A 417 1.41 -2.79 32.32
N ARG A 418 0.62 -3.11 31.30
CA ARG A 418 -0.16 -4.37 31.21
C ARG A 418 -0.96 -4.67 32.50
N GLY A 419 -1.58 -3.64 33.07
CA GLY A 419 -2.38 -3.72 34.30
C GLY A 419 -1.56 -3.75 35.61
N SER A 420 -0.23 -3.79 35.53
CA SER A 420 0.66 -3.69 36.71
C SER A 420 1.03 -2.23 36.96
N ASN A 421 0.88 -1.77 38.21
CA ASN A 421 1.38 -0.46 38.64
C ASN A 421 2.92 -0.49 38.71
N LEU A 422 3.57 0.52 38.14
CA LEU A 422 5.02 0.66 38.10
C LEU A 422 5.62 1.31 39.36
N GLN A 423 4.81 2.00 40.15
CA GLN A 423 5.27 2.80 41.30
C GLN A 423 5.92 1.93 42.39
N GLY A 424 7.09 2.36 42.88
CA GLY A 424 7.79 1.74 44.00
C GLY A 424 8.38 0.35 43.72
N LYS A 425 8.38 -0.08 42.45
CA LYS A 425 9.00 -1.35 42.03
C LYS A 425 10.50 -1.22 41.92
N LYS A 426 11.22 -2.26 42.36
CA LYS A 426 12.67 -2.35 42.18
C LYS A 426 13.02 -2.59 40.72
N LYS A 427 14.26 -2.25 40.34
CA LYS A 427 14.81 -2.45 39.00
C LYS A 427 14.52 -3.84 38.43
N GLU A 428 14.82 -4.88 39.21
CA GLU A 428 14.68 -6.27 38.77
C GLU A 428 13.22 -6.67 38.56
N GLU A 429 12.28 -6.04 39.27
CA GLU A 429 10.85 -6.25 39.04
C GLU A 429 10.37 -5.57 37.77
N LEU A 430 10.84 -4.36 37.49
CA LEU A 430 10.52 -3.61 36.28
C LEU A 430 11.04 -4.34 35.03
N GLU A 431 12.31 -4.76 35.05
CA GLU A 431 12.93 -5.50 33.94
C GLU A 431 12.22 -6.82 33.64
N ARG A 432 11.68 -7.51 34.67
CA ARG A 432 10.88 -8.74 34.48
C ARG A 432 9.49 -8.50 33.92
N LEU A 433 8.92 -7.31 34.12
CA LEU A 433 7.61 -6.97 33.57
C LEU A 433 7.70 -6.69 32.07
N PHE A 434 8.78 -6.05 31.64
CA PHE A 434 8.92 -5.61 30.25
C PHE A 434 9.10 -6.76 29.28
N GLN A 435 8.37 -6.66 28.16
CA GLN A 435 8.51 -7.61 27.07
C GLN A 435 9.77 -7.30 26.26
N SER A 436 10.67 -8.27 26.16
CA SER A 436 11.78 -8.25 25.21
C SER A 436 11.27 -8.58 23.81
N ILE A 437 11.75 -7.83 22.81
CA ILE A 437 11.34 -7.96 21.42
C ILE A 437 12.60 -7.96 20.55
N ASP A 438 12.87 -9.10 19.92
CA ASP A 438 14.06 -9.26 19.07
C ASP A 438 13.94 -8.40 17.80
N GLY A 439 15.08 -7.86 17.34
CA GLY A 439 15.17 -7.08 16.09
C GLY A 439 14.69 -5.61 16.17
N PHE A 440 14.11 -5.16 17.29
CA PHE A 440 13.55 -3.81 17.44
C PHE A 440 14.03 -3.07 18.71
N TYR A 441 15.19 -2.42 18.63
CA TYR A 441 15.88 -1.82 19.79
C TYR A 441 15.23 -0.57 20.41
N VAL A 442 14.34 0.13 19.69
CA VAL A 442 13.75 1.40 20.18
C VAL A 442 12.96 1.21 21.47
N VAL A 443 12.20 0.11 21.56
CA VAL A 443 11.42 -0.20 22.77
C VAL A 443 12.35 -0.49 23.94
N SER A 444 13.43 -1.25 23.73
CA SER A 444 14.42 -1.53 24.77
C SER A 444 15.10 -0.25 25.28
N ASN A 445 15.40 0.71 24.40
CA ASN A 445 15.93 2.01 24.82
C ASN A 445 14.93 2.74 25.71
N TYR A 446 13.66 2.83 25.32
CA TYR A 446 12.64 3.47 26.16
C TYR A 446 12.41 2.73 27.48
N GLN A 447 12.45 1.40 27.50
CA GLN A 447 12.35 0.61 28.72
C GLN A 447 13.51 0.93 29.68
N ASN A 448 14.74 1.02 29.16
CA ASN A 448 15.91 1.38 29.96
C ASN A 448 15.83 2.81 30.51
N ASP A 449 15.42 3.77 29.67
CA ASP A 449 15.23 5.16 30.07
C ASP A 449 14.14 5.26 31.16
N LEU A 450 13.03 4.55 30.99
CA LEU A 450 11.94 4.47 31.96
C LEU A 450 12.41 3.93 33.32
N VAL A 451 13.19 2.84 33.32
CA VAL A 451 13.78 2.28 34.54
C VAL A 451 14.71 3.28 35.22
N PHE A 452 15.53 3.98 34.45
CA PHE A 452 16.45 4.98 34.98
C PHE A 452 15.71 6.12 35.71
N HIS A 453 14.65 6.66 35.11
CA HIS A 453 13.86 7.72 35.74
C HIS A 453 13.09 7.22 36.98
N LEU A 454 12.43 6.07 36.91
CA LEU A 454 11.63 5.55 38.03
C LEU A 454 12.44 5.15 39.28
N ILE A 455 13.75 4.96 39.15
CA ILE A 455 14.64 4.60 40.28
C ILE A 455 15.33 5.82 40.86
N ASN A 456 15.58 6.84 40.05
CA ASN A 456 16.35 8.04 40.44
C ASN A 456 15.45 9.23 40.83
N ASP A 457 14.17 9.20 40.49
CA ASP A 457 13.11 10.05 41.07
C ASP A 457 12.60 9.44 42.39
#